data_AF-A0A9D0YLS8-F1
#
_entry.id   AF-A0A9D0YLS8-F1
#
_cell.length_a   1.000
_cell.length_b   1.000
_cell.length_c   1.000
_cell.angle_alpha   90.00
_cell.angle_beta   90.00
_cell.angle_gamma   90.00
#
_symmetry.space_group_name_H-M   'P 1'
#
loop_
_entity.id
_entity.type
_entity.pdbx_description
1 polymer ?
#
loop_
_entity_poly.entity_id
_entity_poly.type
_entity_poly.pdbx_seq_one_letter_code
_entity_poly.pdbx_strand_id
1 'polypeptide(L)' 'MRATDNICIERFWRSIKYEEIYLNDYKSISELGHSINQYMEKYNSRRLHSALGNKTPNEVYFKAINNLNHKLLQKVS' A
#
# COMPACT_ATOMS: atom_id res chain seq x y z
N MET A 1 -3.98 -19.10 -10.86
CA MET A 1 -3.90 -17.71 -10.36
C MET A 1 -2.73 -17.66 -9.39
N ARG A 2 -1.79 -16.75 -9.62
CA ARG A 2 -0.35 -17.05 -9.64
C ARG A 2 0.34 -16.69 -8.31
N ALA A 3 1.28 -17.51 -7.85
CA ALA A 3 2.08 -17.31 -6.65
C ALA A 3 2.76 -15.93 -6.52
N THR A 4 2.87 -15.18 -7.63
CA THR A 4 3.37 -13.80 -7.69
C THR A 4 2.44 -12.76 -7.07
N ASP A 5 1.13 -13.01 -7.00
CA ASP A 5 0.20 -12.10 -6.34
C ASP A 5 0.28 -12.28 -4.82
N ASN A 6 0.36 -13.54 -4.37
CA ASN A 6 0.51 -13.89 -2.96
C ASN A 6 1.82 -13.36 -2.37
N ILE A 7 2.96 -13.45 -3.08
CA ILE A 7 4.25 -13.02 -2.52
C ILE A 7 4.28 -11.52 -2.17
N CYS A 8 3.60 -10.67 -2.95
CA CYS A 8 3.50 -9.24 -2.67
C CYS A 8 2.67 -8.98 -1.40
N ILE A 9 1.52 -9.65 -1.30
CA ILE A 9 0.62 -9.56 -0.15
C ILE A 9 1.29 -10.12 1.11
N GLU A 10 1.99 -11.25 1.01
CA GLU A 10 2.73 -11.85 2.12
C GLU A 10 3.86 -10.95 2.63
N ARG A 11 4.63 -10.33 1.73
CA ARG A 11 5.67 -9.36 2.10
C ARG A 11 5.08 -8.16 2.83
N PHE A 12 3.96 -7.64 2.33
CA PHE A 12 3.24 -6.55 2.97
C PHE A 12 2.78 -6.95 4.39
N TRP A 13 2.13 -8.10 4.53
CA TRP A 13 1.69 -8.60 5.84
C TRP A 13 2.83 -8.89 6.80
N ARG A 14 4.00 -9.28 6.28
CA ARG A 14 5.20 -9.43 7.09
C ARG A 14 5.65 -8.06 7.63
N SER A 15 5.76 -7.04 6.77
CA SER A 15 6.17 -5.70 7.21
C SER A 15 5.26 -5.14 8.30
N ILE A 16 3.93 -5.16 8.11
CA ILE A 16 3.00 -4.61 9.11
C ILE A 16 3.04 -5.37 10.44
N LYS A 17 3.20 -6.70 10.40
CA LYS A 17 3.33 -7.50 11.63
C LYS A 17 4.56 -7.09 12.43
N TYR A 18 5.72 -7.00 11.78
CA TYR A 18 6.98 -6.71 12.45
C TYR A 18 7.16 -5.25 12.83
N GLU A 19 6.63 -4.32 12.04
CA GLU A 19 6.85 -2.89 12.23
C GLU A 19 5.78 -2.23 13.11
N GLU A 20 4.58 -2.82 13.22
CA GLU A 20 3.45 -2.22 13.94
C GLU A 20 2.79 -3.17 14.96
N ILE A 21 2.51 -4.41 14.60
CA ILE A 21 1.70 -5.29 15.47
C ILE A 21 2.54 -5.90 16.59
N TYR A 22 3.74 -6.38 16.31
CA TYR A 22 4.59 -7.06 17.30
C TYR A 22 5.35 -6.11 18.22
N LEU A 23 5.46 -4.82 17.85
CA LEU A 23 6.14 -3.81 18.65
C LEU A 23 5.22 -3.07 19.62
N ASN A 24 3.91 -3.20 19.44
CA ASN A 24 2.91 -2.46 20.21
C ASN A 24 1.96 -3.42 20.92
N ASP A 25 1.51 -3.04 22.10
CA ASP A 25 0.45 -3.73 22.83
C ASP A 25 -0.83 -2.88 22.74
N TYR A 26 -1.93 -3.51 22.35
CA TYR A 26 -3.20 -2.83 22.10
C TYR A 26 -4.24 -3.29 23.10
N LYS A 27 -4.88 -2.34 23.78
CA LYS A 27 -5.89 -2.63 24.80
C LYS A 27 -7.27 -2.86 24.21
N SER A 28 -7.47 -2.51 22.93
CA SER A 28 -8.72 -2.71 22.21
C SER A 28 -8.53 -2.85 20.71
N ILE A 29 -9.53 -3.46 20.06
CA ILE A 29 -9.59 -3.55 18.59
C ILE A 29 -9.66 -2.17 17.95
N SER A 30 -10.32 -1.20 18.60
CA SER A 30 -10.42 0.17 18.08
C SER A 30 -9.06 0.86 18.03
N GLU A 31 -8.23 0.65 19.05
CA GLU A 31 -6.87 1.20 19.12
C GLU A 31 -5.98 0.59 18.03
N LEU A 32 -6.01 -0.73 17.88
CA LEU A 32 -5.33 -1.44 16.80
C LEU A 32 -5.78 -0.90 15.43
N GLY A 33 -7.09 -0.75 15.20
CA GLY A 33 -7.63 -0.23 13.95
C GLY A 33 -7.12 1.17 13.62
N HIS A 34 -7.04 2.05 14.63
CA HIS A 34 -6.48 3.38 14.46
C HIS A 34 -4.99 3.34 14.10
N SER A 35 -4.21 2.50 14.78
CA SER A 35 -2.77 2.36 14.51
C SER A 35 -2.51 1.80 13.11
N ILE A 36 -3.28 0.78 12.70
CA ILE A 36 -3.22 0.21 11.37
C ILE A 36 -3.55 1.26 10.30
N ASN A 37 -4.58 2.10 10.50
CA ASN A 37 -4.88 3.18 9.57
C ASN A 37 -3.71 4.16 9.43
N GLN A 38 -3.11 4.57 10.55
CA GLN A 38 -1.93 5.44 10.52
C GLN A 38 -0.73 4.79 9.82
N TYR A 39 -0.52 3.49 10.05
CA TYR A 39 0.52 2.72 9.38
C TYR A 39 0.28 2.68 7.87
N MET A 40 -0.95 2.41 7.42
CA MET A 40 -1.30 2.39 5.99
C MET A 40 -1.07 3.74 5.32
N GLU A 41 -1.46 4.83 5.97
CA GLU A 41 -1.21 6.19 5.46
C GLU A 41 0.29 6.42 5.24
N LYS A 42 1.14 6.08 6.22
CA LYS A 42 2.59 6.21 6.10
C LYS A 42 3.17 5.29 5.02
N TYR A 43 2.74 4.03 5.00
CA TYR A 43 3.20 3.03 4.02
C TYR A 43 2.88 3.47 2.59
N ASN A 44 1.67 3.98 2.36
CA ASN A 44 1.20 4.36 1.03
C ASN A 44 1.73 5.72 0.56
N SER A 45 1.98 6.67 1.47
CA SER A 45 2.32 8.06 1.12
C SER A 45 3.79 8.45 1.34
N ARG A 46 4.55 7.72 2.16
CA ARG A 46 5.92 8.13 2.56
C ARG A 46 6.98 7.08 2.27
N ARG A 47 6.65 5.79 2.33
CA ARG A 47 7.64 4.72 2.16
C ARG A 47 8.01 4.58 0.68
N LEU A 48 9.31 4.72 0.38
CA LEU A 48 9.83 4.43 -0.95
C LEU A 48 10.10 2.94 -1.09
N HIS A 49 9.64 2.35 -2.20
CA HIS A 49 9.84 0.95 -2.51
C HIS A 49 10.78 0.81 -3.70
N SER A 50 11.90 0.10 -3.51
CA SER A 50 12.86 -0.18 -4.60
C SER A 50 12.22 -0.94 -5.75
N ALA A 51 11.31 -1.88 -5.44
CA ALA A 51 10.50 -2.60 -6.42
C ALA A 51 9.59 -1.69 -7.27
N LEU A 52 9.28 -0.48 -6.78
CA LEU A 52 8.49 0.54 -7.49
C LEU A 52 9.37 1.63 -8.13
N GLY A 53 10.68 1.40 -8.22
CA GLY A 53 11.65 2.39 -8.71
C GLY A 53 11.76 3.58 -7.77
N ASN A 54 11.88 3.31 -6.46
CA ASN A 54 11.96 4.30 -5.38
C ASN A 54 10.79 5.29 -5.37
N LYS A 55 9.58 4.76 -5.57
CA LYS A 55 8.32 5.51 -5.42
C LYS A 55 7.49 4.92 -4.31
N THR A 56 6.54 5.72 -3.84
CA THR A 56 5.48 5.32 -2.93
C THR A 56 4.38 4.57 -3.68
N PRO A 57 3.59 3.71 -2.99
CA PRO A 57 2.43 3.07 -3.58
C PRO A 57 1.42 4.08 -4.15
N ASN A 58 1.18 5.20 -3.47
CA ASN A 58 0.29 6.26 -3.94
C ASN A 58 0.75 6.87 -5.27
N GLU A 59 2.03 7.19 -5.41
CA GLU A 59 2.55 7.76 -6.66
C GLU A 59 2.34 6.82 -7.85
N VAL A 60 2.56 5.52 -7.66
CA VAL A 60 2.34 4.52 -8.72
C VAL A 60 0.85 4.38 -9.03
N TYR A 61 0.01 4.31 -7.99
CA TYR A 61 -1.44 4.20 -8.13
C TYR A 61 -2.05 5.39 -8.88
N PHE A 62 -1.78 6.61 -8.42
CA PHE A 62 -2.33 7.82 -9.05
C PHE A 62 -1.79 8.03 -10.47
N LYS A 63 -0.52 7.69 -10.73
CA LYS A 63 0.00 7.70 -12.10
C LYS A 63 -0.75 6.72 -13.00
N ALA A 64 -1.04 5.51 -12.52
CA ALA A 64 -1.79 4.52 -13.27
C ALA A 64 -3.23 4.99 -13.56
N ILE A 65 -3.91 5.55 -12.56
CA ILE A 65 -5.27 6.11 -12.71
C ILE A 65 -5.28 7.26 -13.72
N ASN A 66 -4.34 8.21 -13.63
CA ASN A 66 -4.25 9.33 -14.58
C ASN A 66 -4.05 8.85 -16.02
N ASN A 67 -3.18 7.85 -16.21
CA ASN A 67 -2.95 7.25 -17.53
C ASN A 67 -4.21 6.54 -18.07
N LEU A 68 -4.97 5.87 -17.20
CA LEU A 68 -6.24 5.23 -17.57
C LEU A 68 -7.27 6.28 -17.99
N ASN A 69 -7.42 7.36 -17.21
CA ASN A 69 -8.32 8.47 -17.53
C ASN A 69 -7.97 9.10 -18.88
N HIS A 70 -6.69 9.35 -19.14
CA HIS A 70 -6.24 9.87 -20.43
C HIS A 70 -6.56 8.93 -21.59
N LYS A 71 -6.37 7.61 -21.42
CA LYS A 71 -6.76 6.60 -22.41
C LYS A 71 -8.27 6.54 -22.64
N LEU A 72 -9.08 6.75 -21.61
CA LEU A 72 -10.53 6.79 -21.73
C LEU A 72 -10.99 8.02 -22.51
N LEU A 73 -10.42 9.20 -22.21
CA LEU A 73 -10.72 10.44 -22.93
C LEU A 73 -10.40 10.34 -24.42
N GLN A 74 -9.27 9.72 -24.79
CA GLN A 74 -8.89 9.49 -26.19
C GLN A 74 -9.76 8.49 -26.94
N LYS A 75 -10.52 7.63 -26.25
CA LYS A 75 -11.41 6.63 -26.87
C LYS A 75 -12.82 7.16 -27.12
N VAL A 76 -13.19 8.28 -26.49
CA VAL A 76 -14.52 8.89 -26.59
C VAL A 76 -14.54 10.06 -27.58
N SER A 77 -13.37 10.58 -27.97
CA SER A 77 -13.18 11.44 -29.16
C SER A 77 -12.95 10.60 -30.40
#